data_AF-A0A562CRC9-F1
#
_entry.id   AF-A0A562CRC9-F1
#
_cell.length_a   1.000
_cell.length_b   1.000
_cell.length_c   1.000
_cell.angle_alpha   90.00
_cell.angle_beta   90.00
_cell.angle_gamma   90.00
#
_symmetry.space_group_name_H-M   'P 1'
#
loop_
_entity.id
_entity.type
_entity.pdbx_description
1 polymer ?
#
loop_
_entity_poly.entity_id
_entity_poly.type
_entity_poly.pdbx_seq_one_letter_code
_entity_poly.pdbx_strand_id
1 'polypeptide(L)'
;MADPAVEEFVAVMRRLRAECPWKREQTHRSLVRYLLEETYEAVDAIDAGEVSGDWSHLAEELGDLLLQVVFHAVVAEERGDFDLDDVARGITAKMVRRNPHVFGDVDAAGLDADAVNDLWQQVKAGEKADRPVDDGIPTALPALLYADKVLDRLERAGTPADPVDPTDASAALGERLLALVAEARQAGVDPEQALRDAVRERL
;
A
#
# COMPACT_ATOMS: atom_id res chain seq x y z
N MET A 1 -17.29 4.58 -17.90
CA MET A 1 -18.43 5.00 -17.07
C MET A 1 -18.28 4.26 -15.77
N ALA A 2 -18.27 4.96 -14.65
CA ALA A 2 -18.17 4.27 -13.37
C ALA A 2 -19.42 3.39 -13.20
N ASP A 3 -19.30 2.34 -12.39
CA ASP A 3 -20.45 1.53 -12.02
C ASP A 3 -21.50 2.46 -11.37
N PRO A 4 -22.80 2.35 -11.72
CA PRO A 4 -23.85 3.16 -11.11
C PRO A 4 -23.77 3.24 -9.58
N ALA A 5 -23.33 2.17 -8.90
CA ALA A 5 -23.18 2.15 -7.45
C ALA A 5 -22.07 3.07 -6.92
N VAL A 6 -20.93 3.17 -7.62
CA VAL A 6 -19.82 4.04 -7.21
C VAL A 6 -20.19 5.50 -7.43
N GLU A 7 -20.83 5.82 -8.56
CA GLU A 7 -21.31 7.18 -8.83
C GLU A 7 -22.35 7.64 -7.78
N GLU A 8 -23.28 6.74 -7.41
CA GLU A 8 -24.23 6.98 -6.34
C GLU A 8 -23.53 7.24 -5.00
N PHE A 9 -22.52 6.43 -4.65
CA PHE A 9 -21.78 6.62 -3.41
C PHE A 9 -21.05 7.96 -3.34
N VAL A 10 -20.42 8.39 -4.45
CA VAL A 10 -19.79 9.72 -4.52
C VAL A 10 -20.84 10.82 -4.31
N ALA A 11 -22.02 10.69 -4.92
CA ALA A 11 -23.11 11.65 -4.73
C ALA A 11 -23.58 11.70 -3.26
N VAL A 12 -23.69 10.55 -2.59
CA VAL A 12 -23.97 10.47 -1.15
C VAL A 12 -22.90 11.18 -0.35
N MET A 13 -21.61 10.95 -0.62
CA MET A 13 -20.51 11.57 0.11
C MET A 13 -20.48 13.09 -0.08
N ARG A 14 -20.71 13.59 -1.31
CA ARG A 14 -20.86 15.04 -1.59
C ARG A 14 -21.99 15.65 -0.77
N ARG A 15 -23.13 14.97 -0.70
CA ARG A 15 -24.27 15.42 0.13
C ARG A 15 -23.93 15.41 1.62
N LEU A 16 -23.25 14.37 2.11
CA LEU A 16 -22.81 14.29 3.51
C LEU A 16 -21.83 15.41 3.87
N ARG A 17 -20.88 15.75 2.99
CA ARG A 17 -19.99 16.92 3.15
C ARG A 17 -20.79 18.23 3.21
N ALA A 18 -21.80 18.37 2.35
CA ALA A 18 -22.63 19.56 2.29
C ALA A 18 -23.56 19.71 3.51
N GLU A 19 -24.14 18.63 4.03
CA GLU A 19 -25.22 18.68 5.03
C GLU A 19 -24.79 18.31 6.45
N CYS A 20 -23.74 17.49 6.64
CA CYS A 20 -23.31 17.03 7.96
C CYS A 20 -22.13 17.87 8.51
N PRO A 21 -22.28 18.57 9.65
CA PRO A 21 -21.23 19.43 10.21
C PRO A 21 -19.92 18.69 10.46
N TRP A 22 -19.97 17.50 11.05
CA TRP A 22 -18.77 16.71 11.33
C TRP A 22 -18.03 16.34 10.04
N LYS A 23 -18.75 15.91 8.98
CA LYS A 23 -18.12 15.55 7.72
C LYS A 23 -17.51 16.77 7.05
N ARG A 24 -18.20 17.91 7.09
CA ARG A 24 -17.74 19.19 6.52
C ARG A 24 -16.42 19.69 7.14
N GLU A 25 -16.24 19.47 8.45
CA GLU A 25 -15.04 19.90 9.17
C GLU A 25 -13.80 19.02 8.90
N GLN A 26 -13.98 17.84 8.31
CA GLN A 26 -12.85 16.95 8.03
C GLN A 26 -11.89 17.51 6.98
N THR A 27 -10.61 17.20 7.16
CA THR A 27 -9.49 17.54 6.28
C THR A 27 -8.69 16.27 5.98
N HIS A 28 -7.80 16.29 4.97
CA HIS A 28 -6.92 15.14 4.74
C HIS A 28 -6.18 14.70 6.01
N ARG A 29 -5.71 15.65 6.83
CA ARG A 29 -4.95 15.35 8.05
C ARG A 29 -5.83 14.73 9.14
N SER A 30 -7.06 15.20 9.34
CA SER A 30 -7.94 14.64 10.37
C SER A 30 -8.43 13.24 10.02
N LEU A 31 -8.46 12.90 8.72
CA LEU A 31 -8.88 11.60 8.22
C LEU A 31 -7.82 10.50 8.32
N VAL A 32 -6.52 10.84 8.49
CA VAL A 32 -5.41 9.87 8.54
C VAL A 32 -5.63 8.77 9.57
N ARG A 33 -6.15 9.10 10.75
CA ARG A 33 -6.44 8.10 11.80
C ARG A 33 -7.41 7.03 11.31
N TYR A 34 -8.50 7.44 10.66
CA TYR A 34 -9.53 6.54 10.17
C TYR A 34 -8.99 5.70 9.01
N LEU A 35 -8.25 6.31 8.07
CA LEU A 35 -7.59 5.55 7.01
C LEU A 35 -6.65 4.45 7.54
N LEU A 36 -5.92 4.72 8.62
CA LEU A 36 -5.08 3.70 9.26
C LEU A 36 -5.93 2.62 9.95
N GLU A 37 -6.97 3.02 10.70
CA GLU A 37 -7.94 2.11 11.33
C GLU A 37 -8.52 1.15 10.27
N GLU A 38 -9.17 1.65 9.22
CA GLU A 38 -9.77 0.82 8.15
C GLU A 38 -8.73 -0.05 7.42
N THR A 39 -7.49 0.43 7.29
CA THR A 39 -6.42 -0.37 6.67
C THR A 39 -6.12 -1.60 7.52
N TYR A 40 -6.01 -1.45 8.84
CA TYR A 40 -5.72 -2.59 9.71
C TYR A 40 -6.93 -3.49 9.92
N GLU A 41 -8.15 -2.95 9.93
CA GLU A 41 -9.38 -3.76 9.97
C GLU A 41 -9.52 -4.61 8.69
N ALA A 42 -9.24 -4.05 7.51
CA ALA A 42 -9.17 -4.83 6.28
C ALA A 42 -8.11 -5.94 6.32
N VAL A 43 -6.94 -5.68 6.91
CA VAL A 43 -5.91 -6.74 7.07
C VAL A 43 -6.41 -7.83 8.03
N ASP A 44 -7.06 -7.48 9.14
CA ASP A 44 -7.64 -8.47 10.06
C ASP A 44 -8.77 -9.28 9.41
N ALA A 45 -9.57 -8.66 8.55
CA ALA A 45 -10.63 -9.34 7.80
C ALA A 45 -10.09 -10.31 6.73
N ILE A 46 -8.98 -9.99 6.05
CA ILE A 46 -8.27 -10.91 5.16
C ILE A 46 -7.83 -12.15 5.95
N ASP A 47 -7.14 -11.88 7.04
CA ASP A 47 -6.58 -12.86 7.95
C ASP A 47 -7.66 -13.81 8.52
N ALA A 48 -8.80 -13.27 8.95
CA ALA A 48 -9.94 -14.04 9.43
C ALA A 48 -10.62 -14.84 8.31
N GLY A 49 -10.67 -14.29 7.10
CA GLY A 49 -11.22 -14.95 5.92
C GLY A 49 -10.42 -16.17 5.49
N GLU A 50 -9.08 -16.11 5.53
CA GLU A 50 -8.21 -17.26 5.24
C GLU A 50 -8.46 -18.44 6.19
N VAL A 51 -8.74 -18.16 7.47
CA VAL A 51 -9.00 -19.19 8.47
C VAL A 51 -10.44 -19.73 8.39
N SER A 52 -11.41 -18.84 8.23
CA SER A 52 -12.84 -19.17 8.33
C SER A 52 -13.47 -19.57 6.99
N GLY A 53 -12.91 -19.12 5.88
CA GLY A 53 -13.52 -19.16 4.54
C GLY A 53 -14.67 -18.16 4.34
N ASP A 54 -14.98 -17.32 5.34
CA ASP A 54 -16.00 -16.27 5.25
C ASP A 54 -15.35 -14.92 4.91
N TRP A 55 -15.73 -14.37 3.76
CA TRP A 55 -15.18 -13.14 3.20
C TRP A 55 -16.14 -11.95 3.32
N SER A 56 -17.25 -12.11 4.04
CA SER A 56 -18.24 -11.03 4.20
C SER A 56 -17.68 -9.81 4.91
N HIS A 57 -16.92 -10.01 6.00
CA HIS A 57 -16.21 -8.93 6.69
C HIS A 57 -15.21 -8.24 5.75
N LEU A 58 -14.44 -8.99 4.94
CA LEU A 58 -13.50 -8.36 4.00
C LEU A 58 -14.22 -7.42 3.02
N ALA A 59 -15.41 -7.78 2.55
CA ALA A 59 -16.19 -6.92 1.67
C ALA A 59 -16.65 -5.62 2.38
N GLU A 60 -16.98 -5.69 3.67
CA GLU A 60 -17.33 -4.55 4.52
C GLU A 60 -16.13 -3.60 4.69
N GLU A 61 -14.98 -4.13 5.12
CA GLU A 61 -13.77 -3.33 5.36
C GLU A 61 -13.20 -2.70 4.08
N LEU A 62 -13.31 -3.40 2.94
CA LEU A 62 -12.97 -2.81 1.63
C LEU A 62 -13.91 -1.67 1.25
N GLY A 63 -15.16 -1.72 1.70
CA GLY A 63 -16.13 -0.63 1.59
C GLY A 63 -15.72 0.60 2.41
N ASP A 64 -15.25 0.39 3.64
CA ASP A 64 -14.78 1.48 4.50
C ASP A 64 -13.45 2.08 4.03
N LEU A 65 -12.55 1.26 3.48
CA LEU A 65 -11.37 1.77 2.75
C LEU A 65 -11.78 2.59 1.52
N LEU A 66 -12.75 2.13 0.74
CA LEU A 66 -13.28 2.90 -0.39
C LEU A 66 -13.90 4.22 0.07
N LEU A 67 -14.61 4.24 1.20
CA LEU A 67 -15.11 5.46 1.83
C LEU A 67 -13.99 6.46 2.09
N GLN A 68 -12.85 6.04 2.65
CA GLN A 68 -11.73 6.95 2.89
C GLN A 68 -11.17 7.54 1.58
N VAL A 69 -11.04 6.73 0.52
CA VAL A 69 -10.60 7.22 -0.80
C VAL A 69 -11.56 8.27 -1.35
N VAL A 70 -12.87 7.99 -1.33
CA VAL A 70 -13.90 8.92 -1.83
C VAL A 70 -13.96 10.18 -0.96
N PHE A 71 -13.82 10.07 0.36
CA PHE A 71 -13.81 11.23 1.25
C PHE A 71 -12.64 12.17 0.90
N HIS A 72 -11.43 11.63 0.74
CA HIS A 72 -10.29 12.43 0.31
C HIS A 72 -10.49 13.08 -1.07
N ALA A 73 -11.08 12.35 -2.03
CA ALA A 73 -11.38 12.89 -3.34
C ALA A 73 -12.38 14.05 -3.29
N VAL A 74 -13.46 13.96 -2.50
CA VAL A 74 -14.43 15.05 -2.35
C VAL A 74 -13.81 16.26 -1.63
N VAL A 75 -12.95 16.04 -0.63
CA VAL A 75 -12.22 17.13 0.04
C VAL A 75 -11.28 17.87 -0.93
N ALA A 76 -10.64 17.15 -1.85
CA ALA A 76 -9.79 17.72 -2.89
C ALA A 76 -10.61 18.43 -3.99
N GLU A 77 -11.75 17.86 -4.38
CA GLU A 77 -12.67 18.43 -5.36
C GLU A 77 -13.18 19.81 -4.92
N GLU A 78 -13.56 19.95 -3.65
CA GLU A 78 -14.00 21.23 -3.07
C GLU A 78 -12.91 22.33 -3.10
N ARG A 79 -11.64 21.94 -3.19
CA ARG A 79 -10.49 22.85 -3.30
C ARG A 79 -10.09 23.13 -4.74
N GLY A 80 -10.68 22.40 -5.70
CA GLY A 80 -10.28 22.45 -7.11
C GLY A 80 -8.96 21.75 -7.41
N ASP A 81 -8.51 20.84 -6.54
CA ASP A 81 -7.21 20.16 -6.67
C ASP A 81 -7.30 18.94 -7.61
N PHE A 82 -8.19 17.98 -7.29
CA PHE A 82 -8.48 16.78 -8.09
C PHE A 82 -9.80 16.14 -7.63
N ASP A 83 -10.38 15.26 -8.46
CA ASP A 83 -11.58 14.47 -8.12
C ASP A 83 -11.32 12.95 -8.14
N LEU A 84 -12.37 12.15 -7.90
CA LEU A 84 -12.25 10.69 -7.92
C LEU A 84 -11.89 10.17 -9.33
N ASP A 85 -12.34 10.84 -10.38
CA ASP A 85 -12.02 10.41 -11.74
C ASP A 85 -10.55 10.68 -12.07
N ASP A 86 -9.94 11.74 -11.54
CA ASP A 86 -8.50 11.99 -11.63
C ASP A 86 -7.71 10.86 -10.94
N VAL A 87 -8.14 10.45 -9.75
CA VAL A 87 -7.54 9.30 -9.04
C VAL A 87 -7.63 8.04 -9.89
N ALA A 88 -8.82 7.73 -10.41
CA ALA A 88 -9.07 6.56 -11.25
C ALA A 88 -8.24 6.61 -12.55
N ARG A 89 -8.25 7.73 -13.28
CA ARG A 89 -7.45 7.92 -14.50
C ARG A 89 -5.96 7.73 -14.21
N GLY A 90 -5.46 8.29 -13.11
CA GLY A 90 -4.07 8.18 -12.70
C GLY A 90 -3.65 6.73 -12.45
N ILE A 91 -4.43 5.98 -11.67
CA ILE A 91 -4.13 4.57 -11.39
C ILE A 91 -4.30 3.70 -12.64
N THR A 92 -5.34 3.91 -13.46
CA THR A 92 -5.57 3.18 -14.71
C THR A 92 -4.39 3.36 -15.67
N ALA A 93 -3.98 4.60 -15.93
CA ALA A 93 -2.84 4.87 -16.81
C ALA A 93 -1.55 4.24 -16.26
N LYS A 94 -1.35 4.23 -14.94
CA LYS A 94 -0.20 3.58 -14.30
C LYS A 94 -0.21 2.06 -14.49
N MET A 95 -1.36 1.40 -14.30
CA MET A 95 -1.48 -0.05 -14.49
C MET A 95 -1.21 -0.44 -15.94
N VAL A 96 -1.86 0.24 -16.90
CA VAL A 96 -1.67 -0.03 -18.33
C VAL A 96 -0.19 0.09 -18.74
N ARG A 97 0.49 1.16 -18.33
CA ARG A 97 1.91 1.35 -18.66
C ARG A 97 2.83 0.30 -18.03
N ARG A 98 2.56 -0.12 -16.79
CA ARG A 98 3.43 -1.04 -16.05
C ARG A 98 3.15 -2.53 -16.33
N ASN A 99 2.06 -2.85 -17.03
CA ASN A 99 1.75 -4.19 -17.52
C ASN A 99 1.86 -4.28 -19.05
N PRO A 100 3.02 -4.02 -19.68
CA PRO A 100 3.15 -4.08 -21.14
C PRO A 100 2.99 -5.51 -21.70
N HIS A 101 3.14 -6.54 -20.86
CA HIS A 101 2.85 -7.94 -21.20
C HIS A 101 1.34 -8.22 -21.32
N VAL A 102 0.47 -7.35 -20.78
CA VAL A 102 -0.99 -7.47 -20.91
C VAL A 102 -1.54 -6.46 -21.92
N PHE A 103 -1.08 -5.21 -21.87
CA PHE A 103 -1.67 -4.10 -22.64
C PHE A 103 -0.77 -3.52 -23.74
N GLY A 104 0.44 -4.05 -23.90
CA GLY A 104 1.42 -3.60 -24.89
C GLY A 104 1.90 -4.73 -25.78
N ASP A 105 3.12 -4.58 -26.29
CA ASP A 105 3.71 -5.48 -27.30
C ASP A 105 4.73 -6.46 -26.72
N VAL A 106 4.86 -6.56 -25.39
CA VAL A 106 5.77 -7.54 -24.76
C VAL A 106 5.10 -8.91 -24.80
N ASP A 107 5.77 -9.90 -25.39
CA ASP A 107 5.26 -11.26 -25.41
C ASP A 107 5.21 -11.83 -23.98
N ALA A 108 4.01 -12.18 -23.54
CA ALA A 108 3.78 -12.80 -22.24
C ALA A 108 4.07 -14.31 -22.26
N ALA A 109 4.23 -14.92 -23.43
CA ALA A 109 4.44 -16.35 -23.56
C ALA A 109 5.75 -16.78 -22.86
N GLY A 110 5.61 -17.56 -21.79
CA GLY A 110 6.73 -18.09 -21.02
C GLY A 110 7.20 -17.19 -19.88
N LEU A 111 6.53 -16.07 -19.59
CA LEU A 111 6.75 -15.34 -18.35
C LEU A 111 6.09 -16.06 -17.18
N ASP A 112 6.86 -16.37 -16.14
CA ASP A 112 6.34 -16.76 -14.84
C ASP A 112 6.11 -15.52 -13.95
N ALA A 113 5.63 -15.74 -12.72
CA ALA A 113 5.31 -14.66 -11.79
C ALA A 113 6.53 -13.79 -11.45
N ASP A 114 7.71 -14.40 -11.33
CA ASP A 114 8.96 -13.71 -11.02
C ASP A 114 9.39 -12.83 -12.20
N ALA A 115 9.36 -13.36 -13.42
CA ALA A 115 9.66 -12.60 -14.63
C ALA A 115 8.68 -11.43 -14.85
N VAL A 116 7.39 -11.61 -14.53
CA VAL A 116 6.39 -10.54 -14.55
C VAL A 116 6.70 -9.46 -13.51
N ASN A 117 7.08 -9.85 -12.29
CA ASN A 117 7.46 -8.91 -11.24
C ASN A 117 8.74 -8.14 -11.62
N ASP A 118 9.74 -8.80 -12.19
CA ASP A 118 10.97 -8.16 -12.66
C ASP A 118 10.69 -7.11 -13.74
N LEU A 119 9.86 -7.45 -14.72
CA LEU A 119 9.41 -6.52 -15.75
C LEU A 119 8.68 -5.31 -15.13
N TRP A 120 7.81 -5.56 -14.14
CA TRP A 120 7.12 -4.49 -13.41
C TRP A 120 8.10 -3.55 -12.70
N GLN A 121 9.11 -4.10 -12.00
CA GLN A 121 10.14 -3.29 -11.33
C GLN A 121 11.00 -2.52 -12.33
N GLN A 122 11.34 -3.12 -13.47
CA GLN A 122 12.11 -2.45 -14.53
C GLN A 122 11.36 -1.24 -15.09
N VAL A 123 10.08 -1.39 -15.45
CA VAL A 123 9.25 -0.27 -15.95
C VAL A 123 9.11 0.80 -14.86
N LYS A 124 8.85 0.41 -13.61
CA LYS A 124 8.77 1.32 -12.47
C LYS A 124 10.08 2.08 -12.21
N ALA A 125 11.23 1.46 -12.42
CA ALA A 125 12.54 2.11 -12.27
C ALA A 125 12.76 3.15 -13.37
N GLY A 126 12.38 2.84 -14.61
CA GLY A 126 12.45 3.78 -15.73
C GLY A 126 11.59 5.04 -15.56
N GLU A 127 10.48 4.96 -14.83
CA GLU A 127 9.61 6.11 -14.52
C GLU A 127 10.19 7.06 -13.45
N LYS A 128 11.20 6.64 -12.67
CA LYS A 128 11.71 7.35 -11.47
C LYS A 128 13.03 8.10 -11.69
N ALA A 129 13.27 8.66 -12.87
CA ALA A 129 14.59 9.18 -13.25
C ALA A 129 15.18 10.35 -12.40
N ASP A 130 14.49 10.92 -11.40
CA ASP A 130 14.99 12.11 -10.65
C ASP A 130 14.58 12.18 -9.16
N ARG A 131 14.37 11.04 -8.47
CA ARG A 131 13.92 11.06 -7.05
C ARG A 131 15.00 10.58 -6.06
N PRO A 132 15.27 11.32 -4.96
CA PRO A 132 16.20 10.93 -3.89
C PRO A 132 15.93 9.52 -3.34
N VAL A 133 16.98 8.86 -2.82
CA VAL A 133 16.95 7.48 -2.28
C VAL A 133 15.95 7.34 -1.11
N ASP A 134 15.73 8.38 -0.31
CA ASP A 134 14.74 8.41 0.77
C ASP A 134 13.32 8.83 0.32
N ASP A 135 13.13 9.28 -0.93
CA ASP A 135 11.83 9.74 -1.41
C ASP A 135 10.84 8.58 -1.56
N GLY A 136 9.78 8.61 -0.75
CA GLY A 136 8.58 7.78 -0.92
C GLY A 136 8.53 6.47 -0.11
N ILE A 137 9.33 6.31 0.95
CA ILE A 137 9.05 5.28 1.98
C ILE A 137 8.22 5.93 3.09
N PRO A 138 6.93 5.56 3.26
CA PRO A 138 6.13 6.13 4.33
C PRO A 138 6.68 5.73 5.70
N THR A 139 6.92 6.71 6.56
CA THR A 139 7.38 6.47 7.94
C THR A 139 6.29 5.88 8.84
N ALA A 140 5.05 5.84 8.37
CA ALA A 140 3.92 5.23 9.07
C ALA A 140 3.80 3.72 8.82
N LEU A 141 4.67 3.14 7.99
CA LEU A 141 4.71 1.69 7.79
C LEU A 141 5.05 0.96 9.10
N PRO A 142 4.49 -0.24 9.33
CA PRO A 142 5.00 -1.18 10.33
C PRO A 142 6.50 -1.41 10.20
N ALA A 143 7.15 -1.72 11.32
CA ALA A 143 8.61 -1.72 11.40
C ALA A 143 9.27 -2.72 10.42
N LEU A 144 8.72 -3.93 10.24
CA LEU A 144 9.32 -4.92 9.34
C LEU A 144 9.10 -4.57 7.88
N LEU A 145 7.91 -4.09 7.52
CA LEU A 145 7.63 -3.59 6.17
C LEU A 145 8.43 -2.32 5.83
N TYR A 146 8.63 -1.43 6.80
CA TYR A 146 9.51 -0.27 6.66
C TYR A 146 10.95 -0.70 6.41
N ALA A 147 11.48 -1.63 7.22
CA ALA A 147 12.81 -2.19 7.05
C ALA A 147 12.97 -2.87 5.68
N ASP A 148 11.99 -3.66 5.25
CA ASP A 148 11.96 -4.28 3.92
C ASP A 148 12.15 -3.25 2.80
N LYS A 149 11.37 -2.16 2.84
CA LYS A 149 11.45 -1.09 1.84
C LYS A 149 12.76 -0.32 1.87
N VAL A 150 13.35 -0.11 3.05
CA VAL A 150 14.66 0.55 3.19
C VAL A 150 15.75 -0.33 2.59
N LEU A 151 15.78 -1.62 2.91
CA LEU A 151 16.76 -2.57 2.36
C LEU A 151 16.64 -2.69 0.83
N ASP A 152 15.41 -2.79 0.31
CA ASP A 152 15.11 -2.77 -1.14
C ASP A 152 15.70 -1.56 -1.85
N ARG A 153 15.66 -0.41 -1.17
CA ARG A 153 16.16 0.84 -1.72
C ARG A 153 17.68 0.87 -1.75
N LEU A 154 18.32 0.48 -0.64
CA LEU A 154 19.77 0.42 -0.51
C LEU A 154 20.36 -0.52 -1.57
N GLU A 155 19.77 -1.70 -1.72
CA GLU A 155 20.13 -2.68 -2.75
C GLU A 155 20.06 -2.08 -4.17
N ARG A 156 18.95 -1.43 -4.54
CA ARG A 156 18.81 -0.78 -5.85
C ARG A 156 19.78 0.38 -6.08
N ALA A 157 20.20 1.05 -5.00
CA ALA A 157 21.20 2.12 -5.08
C ALA A 157 22.64 1.58 -5.15
N GLY A 158 22.84 0.26 -5.00
CA GLY A 158 24.17 -0.34 -4.87
C GLY A 158 24.86 0.02 -3.55
N THR A 159 24.10 0.49 -2.56
CA THR A 159 24.60 0.85 -1.23
C THR A 159 24.47 -0.36 -0.31
N PRO A 160 25.56 -0.88 0.26
CA PRO A 160 25.47 -1.99 1.20
C PRO A 160 24.78 -1.53 2.50
N ALA A 161 23.90 -2.37 3.02
CA ALA A 161 23.31 -2.22 4.35
C ALA A 161 24.26 -2.87 5.37
N ASP A 162 25.46 -2.30 5.54
CA ASP A 162 26.46 -2.84 6.44
C ASP A 162 25.95 -2.80 7.90
N PRO A 163 26.08 -3.91 8.67
CA PRO A 163 25.72 -3.92 10.07
C PRO A 163 26.48 -2.85 10.85
N VAL A 164 25.77 -2.16 11.74
CA VAL A 164 26.38 -1.16 12.62
C VAL A 164 26.74 -1.82 13.95
N ASP A 165 27.93 -1.53 14.48
CA ASP A 165 28.32 -1.99 15.82
C ASP A 165 27.35 -1.42 16.88
N PRO A 166 26.55 -2.26 17.54
CA PRO A 166 25.50 -1.78 18.43
C PRO A 166 26.08 -1.22 19.73
N THR A 167 25.57 -0.07 20.17
CA THR A 167 26.02 0.60 21.40
C THR A 167 25.42 0.03 22.67
N ASP A 168 24.30 -0.68 22.57
CA ASP A 168 23.58 -1.31 23.67
C ASP A 168 22.77 -2.53 23.21
N ALA A 169 22.08 -3.17 24.16
CA ALA A 169 21.27 -4.36 23.89
C ALA A 169 20.05 -4.09 22.97
N SER A 170 19.48 -2.88 23.02
CA SER A 170 18.35 -2.50 22.17
C SER A 170 18.80 -2.35 20.72
N ALA A 171 19.91 -1.67 20.49
CA ALA A 171 20.54 -1.56 19.17
C ALA A 171 20.93 -2.94 18.62
N ALA A 172 21.50 -3.81 19.47
CA ALA A 172 21.86 -5.17 19.08
C ALA A 172 20.65 -6.03 18.67
N LEU A 173 19.50 -5.85 19.34
CA LEU A 173 18.26 -6.50 18.93
C LEU A 173 17.74 -5.94 17.60
N GLY A 174 17.81 -4.62 17.41
CA GLY A 174 17.44 -3.95 16.16
C GLY A 174 18.21 -4.50 14.95
N GLU A 175 19.53 -4.61 15.04
CA GLU A 175 20.38 -5.18 13.97
C GLU A 175 20.01 -6.63 13.66
N ARG A 176 19.68 -7.44 14.68
CA ARG A 176 19.23 -8.82 14.50
C ARG A 176 17.87 -8.91 13.82
N LEU A 177 16.92 -8.02 14.16
CA LEU A 177 15.63 -7.95 13.49
C LEU A 177 15.80 -7.51 12.03
N LEU A 178 16.67 -6.54 11.76
CA LEU A 178 16.98 -6.09 10.40
C LEU A 178 17.63 -7.21 9.57
N ALA A 179 18.52 -8.01 10.17
CA ALA A 179 19.10 -9.18 9.52
C ALA A 179 18.05 -10.24 9.17
N LEU A 180 17.06 -10.48 10.02
CA LEU A 180 15.93 -11.39 9.73
C LEU A 180 15.06 -10.87 8.58
N VAL A 181 14.83 -9.56 8.50
CA VAL A 181 14.14 -8.94 7.35
C VAL A 181 14.93 -9.13 6.06
N ALA A 182 16.27 -8.96 6.10
CA ALA A 182 17.13 -9.21 4.95
C ALA A 182 17.11 -10.69 4.51
N GLU A 183 17.08 -11.63 5.45
CA GLU A 183 16.93 -13.06 5.17
C GLU A 183 15.58 -13.37 4.52
N ALA A 184 14.48 -12.84 5.07
CA ALA A 184 13.14 -13.00 4.49
C ALA A 184 13.08 -12.48 3.05
N ARG A 185 13.68 -11.32 2.77
CA ARG A 185 13.79 -10.76 1.40
C ARG A 185 14.51 -11.70 0.44
N GLN A 186 15.66 -12.25 0.84
CA GLN A 186 16.42 -13.20 0.01
C GLN A 186 15.63 -14.48 -0.26
N ALA A 187 14.73 -14.85 0.64
CA ALA A 187 13.83 -16.00 0.51
C ALA A 187 12.51 -15.67 -0.23
N GLY A 188 12.28 -14.42 -0.64
CA GLY A 188 11.01 -14.01 -1.26
C GLY A 188 9.81 -14.01 -0.30
N VAL A 189 10.05 -13.92 1.01
CA VAL A 189 9.03 -13.95 2.06
C VAL A 189 8.72 -12.52 2.52
N ASP A 190 7.44 -12.19 2.69
CA ASP A 190 7.02 -10.95 3.36
C ASP A 190 7.26 -11.07 4.87
N PRO A 191 8.23 -10.33 5.44
CA PRO A 191 8.56 -10.44 6.86
C PRO A 191 7.45 -9.94 7.79
N GLU A 192 6.64 -8.97 7.34
CA GLU A 192 5.54 -8.44 8.15
C GLU A 192 4.43 -9.48 8.26
N GLN A 193 3.98 -10.06 7.15
CA GLN A 193 2.95 -11.10 7.17
C GLN A 193 3.44 -12.35 7.89
N ALA A 194 4.69 -12.78 7.66
CA ALA A 194 5.24 -13.96 8.34
C ALA A 194 5.23 -13.82 9.87
N LEU A 195 5.52 -12.63 10.41
CA LEU A 195 5.43 -12.40 11.85
C LEU A 195 3.97 -12.37 12.33
N ARG A 196 3.06 -11.75 11.58
CA ARG A 196 1.63 -11.73 11.91
C ARG A 196 1.06 -13.15 12.03
N ASP A 197 1.35 -14.01 11.06
CA ASP A 197 0.93 -15.40 11.05
C ASP A 197 1.49 -16.14 12.27
N ALA A 198 2.81 -16.02 12.51
CA ALA A 198 3.47 -16.68 13.64
C ALA A 198 2.96 -16.22 15.00
N VAL A 199 2.57 -14.94 15.16
CA VAL A 199 1.97 -14.42 16.39
C VAL A 199 0.55 -14.96 16.57
N ARG A 200 -0.25 -15.02 15.50
CA ARG A 200 -1.61 -15.56 15.54
C ARG A 200 -1.63 -17.02 15.98
N GLU A 201 -0.72 -17.85 15.48
CA GLU A 201 -0.61 -19.25 15.90
C GLU A 201 -0.35 -19.45 17.41
N ARG A 202 -0.05 -18.39 18.15
CA ARG A 202 0.18 -18.43 19.61
C ARG A 202 -1.04 -17.99 20.43
N LEU A 203 -2.09 -17.51 19.76
CA LEU A 203 -3.38 -17.14 20.37
C LEU A 203 -4.36 -18.32 20.24
#